data_AF-V4RXX2-F1
#
_entry.id   AF-V4RXX2-F1
#
_cell.length_a   1.000
_cell.length_b   1.000
_cell.length_c   1.000
_cell.angle_alpha   90.00
_cell.angle_beta   90.00
_cell.angle_gamma   90.00
#
_symmetry.space_group_name_H-M   'P 1'
#
loop_
_entity.id
_entity.type
_entity.pdbx_description
1 polymer ?
#
loop_
_entity_poly.entity_id
_entity_poly.type
_entity_poly.pdbx_seq_one_letter_code
_entity_poly.pdbx_strand_id
1 'polypeptide(L)'
;TENLYGSKEPWQIWKQFGGLDLEDGEDLYFFTRLKKKSVNGSMIDSRVGTRTWQGEDAGKAVVSRNSRKKIDSKKRFQYEKDKSPHNGCWIMHEYSLNPSLLPQNLRSNDLVLYRIRKNGEPVVA
;
A
#
# COMPACT_ATOMS: atom_id res chain seq x y z
N THR A 1 -14.62 -9.50 5.71
CA THR A 1 -13.64 -8.51 5.19
C THR A 1 -12.61 -9.22 4.34
N GLU A 2 -12.74 -9.04 3.01
CA GLU A 2 -11.86 -9.63 2.00
C GLU A 2 -10.44 -9.06 2.11
N ASN A 3 -9.43 -9.92 2.00
CA ASN A 3 -8.04 -9.50 1.89
C ASN A 3 -7.74 -9.20 0.42
N LEU A 4 -7.90 -7.94 0.01
CA LEU A 4 -7.77 -7.52 -1.39
C LEU A 4 -6.39 -7.81 -2.01
N TYR A 5 -5.33 -7.88 -1.19
CA TYR A 5 -3.94 -7.76 -1.65
C TYR A 5 -3.17 -9.08 -1.71
N GLY A 6 -3.73 -10.13 -1.10
CA GLY A 6 -3.17 -11.48 -1.15
C GLY A 6 -3.67 -12.32 -2.32
N SER A 7 -4.77 -11.92 -2.97
CA SER A 7 -5.49 -12.75 -3.95
C SER A 7 -5.68 -12.12 -5.34
N LYS A 8 -5.48 -10.80 -5.48
CA LYS A 8 -5.70 -10.09 -6.74
C LYS A 8 -4.43 -9.38 -7.20
N GLU A 9 -4.23 -9.39 -8.50
CA GLU A 9 -3.14 -8.69 -9.17
C GLU A 9 -3.46 -7.19 -9.32
N PRO A 10 -2.44 -6.31 -9.41
CA PRO A 10 -2.64 -4.86 -9.40
C PRO A 10 -3.64 -4.35 -10.46
N TRP A 11 -3.57 -4.86 -11.68
CA TRP A 11 -4.47 -4.46 -12.77
C TRP A 11 -5.92 -4.93 -12.55
N GLN A 12 -6.12 -6.03 -11.83
CA GLN A 12 -7.46 -6.52 -11.48
C GLN A 12 -8.08 -5.59 -10.45
N ILE A 13 -7.31 -5.17 -9.44
CA ILE A 13 -7.74 -4.16 -8.47
C ILE A 13 -8.03 -2.85 -9.19
N TRP A 14 -7.12 -2.41 -10.08
CA TRP A 14 -7.29 -1.19 -10.85
C TRP A 14 -8.60 -1.18 -11.64
N LYS A 15 -8.85 -2.24 -12.41
CA LYS A 15 -10.09 -2.37 -13.19
C LYS A 15 -11.33 -2.46 -12.31
N GLN A 16 -11.26 -3.17 -11.18
CA GLN A 16 -12.41 -3.41 -10.32
C GLN A 16 -12.88 -2.14 -9.59
N PHE A 17 -11.94 -1.28 -9.17
CA PHE A 17 -12.23 -0.14 -8.29
C PHE A 17 -12.25 1.21 -9.04
N GLY A 18 -12.62 1.20 -10.33
CA GLY A 18 -12.82 2.43 -11.10
C GLY A 18 -11.55 3.07 -11.63
N GLY A 19 -10.41 2.38 -11.63
CA GLY A 19 -9.16 2.93 -12.17
C GLY A 19 -9.20 3.19 -13.68
N LEU A 20 -10.16 2.61 -14.41
CA LEU A 20 -10.36 2.91 -15.84
C LEU A 20 -11.01 4.27 -16.08
N ASP A 21 -11.67 4.83 -15.07
CA ASP A 21 -12.34 6.12 -15.12
C ASP A 21 -11.44 7.27 -14.63
N LEU A 22 -10.21 6.93 -14.22
CA LEU A 22 -9.19 7.87 -13.76
C LEU A 22 -8.42 8.47 -14.95
N GLU A 23 -8.11 9.77 -14.86
CA GLU A 23 -7.22 10.46 -15.79
C GLU A 23 -5.77 9.96 -15.65
N ASP A 24 -4.96 10.22 -16.69
CA ASP A 24 -3.55 9.84 -16.67
C ASP A 24 -2.81 10.55 -15.53
N GLY A 25 -2.17 9.75 -14.67
CA GLY A 25 -1.42 10.24 -13.51
C GLY A 25 -2.21 10.24 -12.20
N GLU A 26 -3.52 9.99 -12.24
CA GLU A 26 -4.32 9.78 -11.04
C GLU A 26 -4.02 8.42 -10.39
N ASP A 27 -4.35 8.31 -9.09
CA ASP A 27 -4.03 7.18 -8.25
C ASP A 27 -5.32 6.62 -7.61
N LEU A 28 -5.39 5.30 -7.41
CA LEU A 28 -6.45 4.68 -6.62
C LEU A 28 -6.07 4.63 -5.14
N TYR A 29 -7.01 5.02 -4.27
CA TYR A 29 -6.85 5.01 -2.83
C TYR A 29 -7.87 4.09 -2.18
N PHE A 30 -7.44 3.37 -1.14
CA PHE A 30 -8.34 2.53 -0.37
C PHE A 30 -7.83 2.32 1.05
N PHE A 31 -8.78 2.30 1.98
CA PHE A 31 -8.52 1.94 3.36
C PHE A 31 -8.72 0.45 3.56
N THR A 32 -7.84 -0.18 4.32
CA THR A 32 -8.01 -1.56 4.77
C THR A 32 -7.54 -1.72 6.19
N ARG A 33 -7.97 -2.80 6.83
CA ARG A 33 -7.49 -3.20 8.15
C ARG A 33 -6.47 -4.31 7.98
N LEU A 34 -5.32 -4.17 8.61
CA LEU A 34 -4.37 -5.25 8.70
C LEU A 34 -4.99 -6.41 9.49
N LYS A 35 -4.80 -7.63 8.99
CA LYS A 35 -5.18 -8.84 9.74
C LYS A 35 -4.02 -9.29 10.60
N LYS A 36 -4.28 -9.46 11.90
CA LYS A 36 -3.37 -10.14 12.82
C LYS A 36 -3.34 -11.63 12.49
N LYS A 37 -2.15 -12.24 12.43
CA LYS A 37 -2.00 -13.67 12.14
C LYS A 37 -2.50 -14.59 13.25
N SER A 38 -2.55 -14.13 14.49
CA SER A 38 -3.09 -14.90 15.61
C SER A 38 -3.54 -13.97 16.75
N VAL A 39 -4.30 -14.52 17.70
CA VAL A 39 -4.82 -13.81 18.89
C VAL A 39 -3.69 -13.19 19.73
N ASN A 40 -2.49 -13.78 19.72
CA ASN A 40 -1.31 -13.36 20.49
C ASN A 40 -0.10 -12.94 19.63
N GLY A 41 -0.22 -12.92 18.30
CA GLY A 41 0.92 -12.75 17.39
C GLY A 41 1.12 -11.31 16.93
N SER A 42 2.36 -10.82 16.96
CA SER A 42 2.78 -9.51 16.45
C SER A 42 2.92 -9.43 14.92
N MET A 43 2.62 -10.51 14.19
CA MET A 43 2.79 -10.50 12.74
C MET A 43 1.49 -10.16 12.02
N ILE A 44 1.49 -8.96 11.49
CA ILE A 44 0.62 -8.39 10.49
C ILE A 44 0.79 -9.22 9.20
N ASP A 45 -0.25 -9.91 8.72
CA ASP A 45 -0.24 -10.48 7.36
C ASP A 45 -0.66 -9.42 6.35
N SER A 46 0.16 -8.40 6.18
CA SER A 46 0.16 -7.61 4.94
C SER A 46 1.09 -8.25 3.93
N ARG A 47 0.88 -9.55 3.63
CA ARG A 47 1.29 -10.08 2.33
C ARG A 47 0.41 -9.42 1.26
N VAL A 48 0.61 -8.12 1.08
CA VAL A 48 0.47 -7.49 -0.21
C VAL A 48 1.44 -8.24 -1.09
N GLY A 49 0.92 -9.18 -1.85
CA GLY A 49 1.71 -10.06 -2.68
C GLY A 49 2.18 -11.34 -1.98
N THR A 50 1.90 -12.45 -2.64
CA THR A 50 2.90 -13.36 -3.21
C THR A 50 4.26 -12.68 -3.48
N ARG A 51 5.32 -13.41 -3.85
CA ARG A 51 6.66 -12.89 -4.24
C ARG A 51 6.69 -11.78 -5.33
N THR A 52 5.55 -11.23 -5.71
CA THR A 52 5.30 -10.30 -6.80
C THR A 52 5.32 -8.82 -6.41
N TRP A 53 5.21 -8.45 -5.13
CA TRP A 53 5.43 -7.07 -4.69
C TRP A 53 6.77 -6.97 -3.95
N GLN A 54 7.75 -6.29 -4.55
CA GLN A 54 9.04 -6.04 -3.91
C GLN A 54 8.98 -4.75 -3.11
N GLY A 55 9.27 -4.84 -1.81
CA GLY A 55 9.42 -3.68 -0.96
C GLY A 55 10.77 -3.00 -1.22
N GLU A 56 10.75 -1.72 -1.56
CA GLU A 56 11.99 -0.96 -1.81
C GLU A 56 12.57 -0.30 -0.57
N ASP A 57 11.74 -0.07 0.45
CA ASP A 57 12.17 0.55 1.69
C ASP A 57 11.56 -0.12 2.93
N ALA A 58 12.26 0.01 4.06
CA ALA A 58 11.80 -0.48 5.36
C ALA A 58 10.65 0.36 5.96
N GLY A 59 10.16 1.38 5.23
CA GLY A 59 9.21 2.37 5.70
C GLY A 59 9.89 3.69 6.08
N LYS A 60 9.61 4.73 5.29
CA LYS A 60 10.06 6.10 5.52
C LYS A 60 9.11 6.82 6.46
N ALA A 61 9.67 7.60 7.40
CA ALA A 61 8.85 8.44 8.27
C ALA A 61 8.23 9.59 7.48
N VAL A 62 6.93 9.80 7.67
CA VAL A 62 6.24 11.01 7.20
C VAL A 62 6.14 11.95 8.39
N VAL A 63 6.61 13.18 8.21
CA VAL A 63 6.64 14.20 9.28
C VAL A 63 5.73 15.37 8.92
N SER A 64 5.05 15.92 9.92
CA SER A 64 4.29 17.15 9.77
C SER A 64 5.23 18.29 9.35
N ARG A 65 4.83 19.08 8.36
CA ARG A 65 5.59 20.25 7.92
C ARG A 65 5.77 21.27 9.04
N ASN A 66 4.73 21.47 9.86
CA ASN A 66 4.68 22.51 10.88
C ASN A 66 5.42 22.08 12.16
N SER A 67 5.09 20.90 12.69
CA SER A 67 5.63 20.47 14.00
C SER A 67 6.88 19.60 13.91
N ARG A 68 7.25 19.15 12.71
CA ARG A 68 8.32 18.16 12.45
C ARG A 68 8.13 16.81 13.15
N LYS A 69 6.98 16.60 13.82
CA LYS A 69 6.64 15.35 14.48
C LYS A 69 6.27 14.30 13.44
N LYS A 70 6.66 13.04 13.70
CA LYS A 70 6.28 11.89 12.88
C LYS A 70 4.77 11.67 12.96
N ILE A 71 4.11 11.79 11.82
CA ILE A 71 2.67 11.58 11.69
C ILE A 71 2.34 10.18 11.18
N ASP A 72 3.08 9.69 10.19
CA ASP A 72 2.87 8.37 9.59
C ASP A 72 4.20 7.69 9.27
N SER A 73 4.11 6.45 8.80
CA SER A 73 5.15 5.81 7.99
C SER A 73 4.59 5.46 6.62
N LYS A 74 5.43 5.63 5.59
CA LYS A 74 5.12 5.30 4.20
C LYS A 74 6.09 4.23 3.71
N LYS A 75 5.58 3.12 3.17
CA LYS A 75 6.36 2.12 2.44
C LYS A 75 6.05 2.18 0.96
N ARG A 76 7.05 1.90 0.11
CA ARG A 76 6.87 1.78 -1.34
C ARG A 76 7.15 0.34 -1.78
N PHE A 77 6.26 -0.17 -2.62
CA PHE A 77 6.40 -1.47 -3.27
C PHE A 77 6.30 -1.32 -4.78
N GLN A 78 7.14 -2.05 -5.51
CA GLN A 78 7.04 -2.20 -6.95
C GLN A 78 6.55 -3.60 -7.29
N TYR A 79 5.67 -3.70 -8.29
CA TYR A 79 5.23 -4.99 -8.77
C TYR A 79 6.29 -5.60 -9.69
N GLU A 80 6.78 -6.79 -9.34
CA GLU A 80 7.75 -7.57 -10.11
C GLU A 80 7.23 -8.98 -10.34
N LYS A 81 7.06 -9.35 -11.59
CA LYS A 81 6.70 -10.71 -12.00
C LYS A 81 7.31 -10.99 -13.36
N ASP A 82 8.37 -11.79 -13.37
CA ASP A 82 9.04 -12.19 -14.59
C ASP A 82 8.05 -12.76 -15.61
N LYS A 83 8.27 -12.41 -16.88
CA LYS A 83 7.43 -12.81 -18.03
C LYS A 83 5.98 -12.31 -17.98
N SER A 84 5.66 -11.36 -17.11
CA SER A 84 4.37 -10.64 -17.12
C SER A 84 4.48 -9.33 -17.92
N PRO A 85 3.51 -8.99 -18.78
CA PRO A 85 3.47 -7.67 -19.42
C PRO A 85 3.23 -6.53 -18.42
N HIS A 86 2.85 -6.85 -17.18
CA HIS A 86 2.66 -5.89 -16.10
C HIS A 86 3.89 -5.75 -15.19
N ASN A 87 5.00 -6.44 -15.51
CA ASN A 87 6.23 -6.37 -14.72
C ASN A 87 6.74 -4.93 -14.65
N GLY A 88 6.92 -4.39 -13.43
CA GLY A 88 7.37 -3.04 -13.19
C GLY A 88 6.34 -1.93 -13.46
N CYS A 89 5.14 -2.25 -13.97
CA CYS A 89 4.12 -1.26 -14.37
C CYS A 89 3.30 -0.69 -13.21
N TRP A 90 3.48 -1.19 -11.99
CA TRP A 90 2.63 -0.83 -10.85
C TRP A 90 3.45 -0.49 -9.62
N ILE A 91 3.06 0.60 -8.96
CA ILE A 91 3.61 1.01 -7.68
C ILE A 91 2.48 1.00 -6.65
N MET A 92 2.76 0.44 -5.48
CA MET A 92 1.92 0.55 -4.31
C MET A 92 2.63 1.36 -3.23
N HIS A 93 1.87 2.21 -2.56
CA HIS A 93 2.30 2.83 -1.32
C HIS A 93 1.40 2.40 -0.19
N GLU A 94 2.00 2.00 0.92
CA GLU A 94 1.34 1.72 2.19
C GLU A 94 1.60 2.88 3.14
N TYR A 95 0.55 3.43 3.72
CA TYR A 95 0.59 4.49 4.72
C TYR A 95 0.00 3.95 6.02
N SER A 96 0.81 4.00 7.09
CA SER A 96 0.40 3.56 8.43
C SER A 96 0.47 4.73 9.38
N LEU A 97 -0.66 5.03 10.01
CA LEU A 97 -0.79 6.12 10.98
C LEU A 97 0.04 5.85 12.24
N ASN A 98 0.63 6.90 12.80
CA ASN A 98 1.27 6.80 14.10
C ASN A 98 0.21 6.59 15.20
N PRO A 99 0.21 5.47 15.93
CA PRO A 99 -0.81 5.18 16.94
C PRO A 99 -0.87 6.23 18.05
N SER A 100 0.22 6.96 18.30
CA SER A 100 0.23 8.02 19.32
C SER A 100 -0.70 9.20 18.97
N LEU A 101 -1.00 9.40 17.68
CA LEU A 101 -1.91 10.44 17.19
C LEU A 101 -3.38 10.01 17.16
N LEU A 102 -3.65 8.71 17.38
CA LEU A 102 -5.01 8.19 17.36
C LEU A 102 -5.65 8.28 18.76
N PRO A 103 -6.96 8.59 18.83
CA PRO A 103 -7.78 8.40 20.03
C PRO A 103 -7.64 6.98 20.57
N GLN A 104 -7.70 6.79 21.90
CA GLN A 104 -7.42 5.49 22.54
C GLN A 104 -8.26 4.33 21.97
N ASN A 105 -9.52 4.59 21.61
CA ASN A 105 -10.44 3.61 21.00
C ASN A 105 -10.06 3.22 19.56
N LEU A 106 -9.19 3.98 18.89
CA LEU A 106 -8.71 3.72 17.53
C LEU A 106 -7.25 3.24 17.49
N ARG A 107 -6.53 3.27 18.61
CA ARG A 107 -5.10 2.85 18.69
C ARG A 107 -4.88 1.37 18.38
N SER A 108 -5.93 0.55 18.49
CA SER A 108 -5.94 -0.87 18.16
C SER A 108 -6.48 -1.18 16.76
N ASN A 109 -6.98 -0.17 16.04
CA ASN A 109 -7.38 -0.34 14.66
C ASN A 109 -6.14 -0.25 13.80
N ASP A 110 -5.72 -1.41 13.29
CA ASP A 110 -4.64 -1.54 12.32
C ASP A 110 -5.07 -1.02 10.93
N LEU A 111 -5.66 0.17 10.87
CA LEU A 111 -6.11 0.79 9.63
C LEU A 111 -4.90 1.33 8.88
N VAL A 112 -4.77 0.92 7.62
CA VAL A 112 -3.75 1.41 6.70
C VAL A 112 -4.42 1.96 5.45
N LEU A 113 -3.85 3.04 4.94
CA LEU A 113 -4.22 3.59 3.64
C LEU A 113 -3.24 3.05 2.62
N TYR A 114 -3.76 2.56 1.52
CA TYR A 114 -2.96 2.17 0.39
C TYR A 114 -3.29 3.05 -0.80
N ARG A 115 -2.28 3.22 -1.64
CA ARG A 115 -2.36 3.93 -2.90
C ARG A 115 -1.74 3.08 -3.99
N ILE A 116 -2.53 2.70 -4.99
CA ILE A 116 -2.04 2.03 -6.21
C ILE A 116 -1.96 3.07 -7.31
N ARG A 117 -0.88 3.00 -8.09
CA ARG A 117 -0.72 3.82 -9.28
C ARG A 117 -0.04 3.06 -10.39
N LYS A 118 -0.29 3.48 -11.62
CA LYS A 118 0.54 3.09 -12.76
C LYS A 118 1.93 3.70 -12.58
N ASN A 119 2.96 2.89 -12.78
CA ASN A 119 4.30 3.38 -13.00
C ASN A 119 4.30 3.92 -14.43
N GLY A 120 4.55 5.22 -14.61
CA GLY A 120 4.71 5.78 -15.96
C GLY A 120 5.78 5.00 -16.71
N GLU A 121 5.76 5.01 -18.05
CA GLU A 121 6.82 4.34 -18.81
C GLU A 121 8.18 4.81 -18.30
N PRO A 122 9.17 3.91 -18.14
CA PRO A 122 10.52 4.35 -17.84
C PRO A 122 10.89 5.36 -18.91
N VAL A 123 11.25 6.58 -18.49
CA VAL A 123 11.92 7.53 -19.38
C VAL A 123 13.15 6.78 -19.87
N VAL A 124 13.12 6.36 -21.13
CA VAL A 124 14.28 5.75 -21.78
C VAL A 124 15.33 6.85 -21.76
N ALA A 125 16.34 6.66 -20.91
CA ALA A 125 17.51 7.52 -20.82
C ALA A 125 18.41 7.33 -22.05
#